data_AF-P0CN35-F1
#
_entry.id   AF-P0CN35-F1
#
_cell.length_a   1.000
_cell.length_b   1.000
_cell.length_c   1.000
_cell.angle_alpha   90.00
_cell.angle_beta   90.00
_cell.angle_gamma   90.00
#
_symmetry.space_group_name_H-M   'P 1'
#
loop_
_entity.id
_entity.type
_entity.pdbx_description
1 polymer ?
#
loop_
_entity_poly.entity_id
_entity_poly.type
_entity_poly.pdbx_seq_one_letter_code
_entity_poly.pdbx_strand_id
1 'polypeptide(L)'
;MPADKKQRKGAHPYRKPRPNPSDPSSSDKPARPKPTHRIPATEARDGAGIPGLSKLKSSIRQTKRLLAKENLEPGLRVSTQRRLTSLEADLAAAERREVERKNGAKYHKVKFFERQKLVRLIKRFKRKLLDSETSSKKRSKHEEELLDARIMLNYVLHYPNTQKYISLFPSNPNQTEDEDDDDDSSKPKLKLPPLLHPVPSTEECEKMDKPTKRRYDLLLETKRLMEESKLKSEPETDLKKGQVDGVVVGLGADVQIGLGDKKEAKQNAAQGTGEEEDDFFESGDE
;
A
#
# COMPACT_ATOMS: atom_id res chain seq x y z
N MET A 1 14.23 -35.05 -60.02
CA MET A 1 14.09 -34.99 -58.55
C MET A 1 15.32 -34.31 -57.98
N PRO A 2 15.26 -33.01 -57.61
CA PRO A 2 15.29 -32.69 -56.17
C PRO A 2 14.56 -31.39 -55.73
N ALA A 3 14.02 -31.50 -54.51
CA ALA A 3 13.87 -30.49 -53.45
C ALA A 3 12.97 -29.25 -53.65
N ASP A 4 11.79 -29.38 -53.05
CA ASP A 4 10.76 -28.39 -52.81
C ASP A 4 11.23 -27.19 -51.95
N LYS A 5 10.85 -25.98 -52.38
CA LYS A 5 11.20 -24.71 -51.72
C LYS A 5 10.25 -24.43 -50.55
N LYS A 6 10.69 -24.65 -49.30
CA LYS A 6 10.01 -24.13 -48.11
C LYS A 6 10.01 -22.59 -48.11
N GLN A 7 8.85 -22.01 -48.39
CA GLN A 7 8.57 -20.58 -48.22
C GLN A 7 8.80 -20.15 -46.76
N ARG A 8 9.72 -19.21 -46.55
CA ARG A 8 9.98 -18.62 -45.23
C ARG A 8 8.82 -17.68 -44.91
N LYS A 9 8.05 -18.02 -43.87
CA LYS A 9 6.94 -17.20 -43.36
C LYS A 9 7.38 -15.76 -43.13
N GLY A 10 6.51 -14.84 -43.55
CA GLY A 10 6.72 -13.41 -43.65
C GLY A 10 7.31 -12.78 -42.39
N ALA A 11 8.21 -11.83 -42.65
CA ALA A 11 8.84 -11.01 -41.63
C ALA A 11 7.79 -10.21 -40.85
N HIS A 12 7.89 -10.25 -39.52
CA HIS A 12 7.09 -9.44 -38.60
C HIS A 12 7.19 -7.95 -39.00
N PRO A 13 6.08 -7.19 -39.06
CA PRO A 13 6.02 -5.82 -39.62
C PRO A 13 6.93 -4.78 -38.93
N TYR A 14 7.54 -5.11 -37.79
CA TYR A 14 8.45 -4.23 -37.05
C TYR A 14 9.94 -4.61 -37.19
N ARG A 15 10.27 -5.62 -38.00
CA ARG A 15 11.65 -6.06 -38.17
C ARG A 15 12.29 -5.35 -39.36
N LYS A 16 13.02 -4.26 -39.09
CA LYS A 16 13.85 -3.58 -40.10
C LYS A 16 14.83 -4.58 -40.74
N PRO A 17 14.97 -4.60 -42.08
CA PRO A 17 15.90 -5.49 -42.78
C PRO A 17 17.34 -5.21 -42.33
N ARG A 18 18.14 -6.26 -42.18
CA ARG A 18 19.59 -6.12 -41.97
C ARG A 18 20.21 -5.59 -43.28
N PRO A 19 21.05 -4.53 -43.24
CA PRO A 19 21.72 -4.06 -44.44
C PRO A 19 22.64 -5.15 -45.00
N ASN A 20 22.58 -5.35 -46.32
CA ASN A 20 23.39 -6.30 -47.05
C ASN A 20 24.85 -5.79 -47.11
N PRO A 21 25.89 -6.63 -46.99
CA PRO A 21 27.28 -6.15 -46.90
C PRO A 21 27.89 -5.60 -48.21
N SER A 22 27.14 -5.58 -49.33
CA SER A 22 27.73 -5.46 -50.67
C SER A 22 27.41 -4.17 -51.45
N ASP A 23 26.88 -3.12 -50.82
CA ASP A 23 26.62 -1.84 -51.51
C ASP A 23 27.61 -0.74 -51.11
N PRO A 24 28.61 -0.42 -51.94
CA PRO A 24 29.53 0.69 -51.75
C PRO A 24 29.04 1.93 -52.52
N SER A 25 28.12 2.74 -51.98
CA SER A 25 27.89 4.13 -52.44
C SER A 25 26.70 4.77 -51.71
N SER A 26 26.97 5.53 -50.64
CA SER A 26 26.11 6.62 -50.16
C SER A 26 26.77 7.20 -48.89
N SER A 27 27.63 8.19 -49.09
CA SER A 27 28.49 8.81 -48.07
C SER A 27 27.79 9.77 -47.09
N ASP A 28 26.46 9.89 -47.05
CA ASP A 28 25.75 10.89 -46.22
C ASP A 28 24.74 10.32 -45.21
N LYS A 29 25.06 9.22 -44.53
CA LYS A 29 24.19 8.70 -43.44
C LYS A 29 24.89 8.78 -42.08
N PRO A 30 24.28 9.45 -41.08
CA PRO A 30 24.89 9.63 -39.78
C PRO A 30 25.14 8.26 -39.12
N ALA A 31 26.34 8.10 -38.57
CA ALA A 31 26.77 6.88 -37.87
C ALA A 31 25.76 6.51 -36.78
N ARG A 32 25.17 5.31 -36.87
CA ARG A 32 24.34 4.78 -35.80
C ARG A 32 25.18 4.67 -34.52
N PRO A 33 24.75 5.25 -33.39
CA PRO A 33 25.46 5.08 -32.12
C PRO A 33 25.48 3.61 -31.74
N LYS A 34 26.67 3.10 -31.39
CA LYS A 34 26.87 1.74 -30.86
C LYS A 34 25.99 1.55 -29.62
N PRO A 35 25.34 0.40 -29.41
CA PRO A 35 24.60 0.14 -28.19
C PRO A 35 25.61 0.03 -27.05
N THR A 36 25.87 1.14 -26.37
CA THR A 36 26.52 1.12 -25.07
C THR A 36 25.57 0.34 -24.16
N HIS A 37 25.95 -0.86 -23.74
CA HIS A 37 25.31 -1.54 -22.63
C HIS A 37 25.57 -0.65 -21.41
N ARG A 38 24.79 0.44 -21.26
CA ARG A 38 24.87 1.32 -20.12
C ARG A 38 24.43 0.47 -18.94
N ILE A 39 25.40 -0.01 -18.18
CA ILE A 39 25.17 -0.42 -16.81
C ILE A 39 24.44 0.77 -16.19
N PRO A 40 23.15 0.63 -15.79
CA PRO A 40 22.41 1.75 -15.25
C PRO A 40 23.21 2.34 -14.10
N ALA A 41 23.47 3.65 -14.18
CA ALA A 41 24.15 4.36 -13.11
C ALA A 41 23.49 4.03 -11.77
N THR A 42 24.28 3.94 -10.71
CA THR A 42 23.84 3.64 -9.34
C THR A 42 22.77 4.59 -8.82
N GLU A 43 22.46 5.64 -9.56
CA GLU A 43 21.49 6.71 -9.32
C GLU A 43 20.04 6.32 -9.65
N ALA A 44 19.77 5.16 -10.26
CA ALA A 44 18.41 4.60 -10.30
C ALA A 44 18.00 3.93 -8.96
N ARG A 45 18.70 4.23 -7.86
CA ARG A 45 18.28 3.83 -6.51
C ARG A 45 17.09 4.70 -6.11
N ASP A 46 15.98 4.05 -5.76
CA ASP A 46 14.78 4.65 -5.18
C ASP A 46 15.19 5.78 -4.20
N GLY A 47 14.51 6.93 -4.24
CA GLY A 47 14.95 8.21 -3.64
C GLY A 47 15.31 8.24 -2.15
N ALA A 48 15.23 7.10 -1.46
CA ALA A 48 15.73 6.87 -0.12
C ALA A 48 17.11 6.16 -0.07
N GLY A 49 17.81 6.01 -1.20
CA GLY A 49 19.17 5.45 -1.28
C GLY A 49 19.30 3.94 -0.99
N ILE A 50 18.19 3.26 -0.68
CA ILE A 50 18.20 1.83 -0.35
C ILE A 50 18.43 1.00 -1.63
N PRO A 51 19.43 0.11 -1.66
CA PRO A 51 19.64 -0.76 -2.82
C PRO A 51 18.45 -1.70 -3.00
N GLY A 52 18.04 -1.94 -4.25
CA GLY A 52 16.88 -2.80 -4.54
C GLY A 52 17.00 -4.21 -3.93
N LEU A 53 15.85 -4.86 -3.66
CA LEU A 53 15.76 -6.13 -2.92
C LEU A 53 16.71 -7.23 -3.41
N SER A 54 16.90 -7.34 -4.73
CA SER A 54 17.81 -8.34 -5.31
C SER A 54 19.26 -8.12 -4.89
N LYS A 55 19.71 -6.85 -4.84
CA LYS A 55 21.06 -6.48 -4.41
C LYS A 55 21.25 -6.76 -2.92
N LEU A 56 20.28 -6.40 -2.08
CA LEU A 56 20.31 -6.70 -0.64
C LEU A 56 20.41 -8.21 -0.38
N LYS A 57 19.54 -9.00 -1.03
CA LYS A 57 19.56 -10.47 -0.92
C LYS A 57 20.90 -11.04 -1.40
N SER A 58 21.48 -10.48 -2.47
CA SER A 58 22.82 -10.89 -2.93
C SER A 58 23.92 -10.57 -1.92
N SER A 59 23.92 -9.37 -1.36
CA SER A 59 24.88 -8.95 -0.33
C SER A 59 24.79 -9.83 0.91
N ILE A 60 23.58 -10.14 1.40
CA ILE A 60 23.38 -11.04 2.55
C ILE A 60 23.91 -12.43 2.26
N ARG A 61 23.68 -12.97 1.06
CA ARG A 61 24.25 -14.27 0.69
C ARG A 61 25.78 -14.23 0.67
N GLN A 62 26.37 -13.16 0.13
CA GLN A 62 27.83 -12.98 0.10
C GLN A 62 28.42 -12.84 1.51
N THR A 63 27.78 -12.09 2.41
CA THR A 63 28.25 -11.95 3.80
C THR A 63 28.10 -13.25 4.58
N LYS A 64 26.98 -13.98 4.42
CA LYS A 64 26.82 -15.33 5.00
C LYS A 64 27.87 -16.31 4.49
N ARG A 65 28.19 -16.28 3.19
CA ARG A 65 29.29 -17.08 2.62
C ARG A 65 30.67 -16.70 3.17
N LEU A 66 30.91 -15.41 3.44
CA LEU A 66 32.17 -14.95 4.01
C LEU A 66 32.32 -15.42 5.47
N LEU A 67 31.23 -15.35 6.26
CA LEU A 67 31.18 -15.84 7.64
C LEU A 67 31.33 -17.36 7.76
N ALA A 68 30.94 -18.11 6.72
CA ALA A 68 31.10 -19.57 6.67
C ALA A 68 32.55 -20.04 6.42
N LYS A 69 33.51 -19.13 6.16
CA LYS A 69 34.91 -19.50 5.96
C LYS A 69 35.60 -19.75 7.31
N GLU A 70 36.26 -20.90 7.45
CA GLU A 70 36.93 -21.32 8.70
C GLU A 70 38.09 -20.37 9.08
N ASN A 71 38.90 -19.96 8.09
CA ASN A 71 40.09 -19.12 8.27
C ASN A 71 39.78 -17.62 8.14
N LEU A 72 38.85 -17.09 8.95
CA LEU A 72 38.51 -15.67 8.95
C LEU A 72 39.13 -14.96 10.17
N GLU A 73 39.85 -13.86 9.94
CA GLU A 73 40.41 -13.03 11.01
C GLU A 73 39.31 -12.60 12.01
N PRO A 74 39.55 -12.67 13.34
CA PRO A 74 38.54 -12.33 14.35
C PRO A 74 37.92 -10.94 14.17
N GLY A 75 38.72 -9.92 13.86
CA GLY A 75 38.22 -8.55 13.61
C GLY A 75 37.32 -8.46 12.38
N LEU A 76 37.68 -9.18 11.31
CA LEU A 76 36.86 -9.28 10.11
C LEU A 76 35.55 -10.04 10.39
N ARG A 77 35.56 -11.07 11.25
CA ARG A 77 34.33 -11.79 11.66
C ARG A 77 33.34 -10.87 12.38
N VAL A 78 33.80 -10.06 13.33
CA VAL A 78 32.92 -9.13 14.06
C VAL A 78 32.33 -8.06 13.13
N SER A 79 33.16 -7.45 12.27
CA SER A 79 32.69 -6.43 11.32
C SER A 79 31.72 -6.99 10.29
N THR A 80 31.94 -8.21 9.81
CA THR A 80 31.04 -8.89 8.85
C THR A 80 29.72 -9.29 9.50
N GLN A 81 29.71 -9.68 10.77
CA GLN A 81 28.48 -9.94 11.52
C GLN A 81 27.66 -8.66 11.72
N ARG A 82 28.29 -7.53 12.10
CA ARG A 82 27.63 -6.22 12.17
C ARG A 82 27.06 -5.78 10.81
N ARG A 83 27.79 -6.07 9.73
CA ARG A 83 27.30 -5.81 8.36
C ARG A 83 26.10 -6.69 8.02
N LEU A 84 26.10 -7.96 8.43
CA LEU A 84 24.98 -8.86 8.21
C LEU A 84 23.72 -8.34 8.90
N THR A 85 23.80 -7.96 10.17
CA THR A 85 22.63 -7.44 10.91
C THR A 85 22.08 -6.16 10.29
N SER A 86 22.96 -5.25 9.85
CA SER A 86 22.57 -4.05 9.11
C SER A 86 21.89 -4.39 7.77
N LEU A 87 22.43 -5.32 6.98
CA LEU A 87 21.83 -5.73 5.71
C LEU A 87 20.47 -6.43 5.89
N GLU A 88 20.30 -7.20 6.96
CA GLU A 88 19.02 -7.84 7.29
C GLU A 88 17.96 -6.81 7.69
N ALA A 89 18.34 -5.78 8.45
CA ALA A 89 17.45 -4.64 8.75
C ALA A 89 17.05 -3.88 7.48
N ASP A 90 17.99 -3.61 6.57
CA ASP A 90 17.72 -2.97 5.28
C ASP A 90 16.80 -3.82 4.39
N LEU A 91 17.00 -5.15 4.37
CA LEU A 91 16.13 -6.08 3.65
C LEU A 91 14.70 -6.01 4.20
N ALA A 92 14.53 -6.02 5.52
CA ALA A 92 13.20 -5.93 6.13
C ALA A 92 12.50 -4.60 5.79
N ALA A 93 13.24 -3.49 5.76
CA ALA A 93 12.71 -2.19 5.34
C ALA A 93 12.33 -2.16 3.84
N ALA A 94 13.17 -2.73 2.98
CA ALA A 94 12.90 -2.82 1.55
C ALA A 94 11.70 -3.73 1.23
N GLU A 95 11.54 -4.84 1.95
CA GLU A 95 10.37 -5.72 1.82
C GLU A 95 9.07 -5.03 2.24
N ARG A 96 9.09 -4.26 3.33
CA ARG A 96 7.92 -3.43 3.74
C ARG A 96 7.54 -2.42 2.67
N ARG A 97 8.51 -1.67 2.12
CA ARG A 97 8.27 -0.70 1.05
C ARG A 97 7.70 -1.37 -0.21
N GLU A 98 8.18 -2.56 -0.55
CA GLU A 98 7.65 -3.29 -1.71
C GLU A 98 6.21 -3.75 -1.50
N VAL A 99 5.86 -4.18 -0.28
CA VAL A 99 4.47 -4.50 0.09
C VAL A 99 3.59 -3.24 0.02
N GLU A 100 4.05 -2.12 0.58
CA GLU A 100 3.36 -0.83 0.53
C GLU A 100 3.13 -0.37 -0.91
N ARG A 101 4.14 -0.48 -1.77
CA ARG A 101 4.05 -0.14 -3.19
C ARG A 101 3.03 -1.01 -3.92
N LYS A 102 3.07 -2.33 -3.72
CA LYS A 102 2.14 -3.29 -4.34
C LYS A 102 0.70 -3.06 -3.88
N ASN A 103 0.48 -2.91 -2.58
CA ASN A 103 -0.85 -2.67 -2.02
C ASN A 103 -1.38 -1.29 -2.39
N GLY A 104 -0.52 -0.27 -2.39
CA GLY A 104 -0.83 1.07 -2.86
C GLY A 104 -1.37 1.03 -4.28
N ALA A 105 -0.65 0.39 -5.21
CA ALA A 105 -1.10 0.22 -6.60
C ALA A 105 -2.40 -0.61 -6.70
N LYS A 106 -2.48 -1.73 -5.97
CA LYS A 106 -3.63 -2.66 -6.02
C LYS A 106 -4.94 -2.02 -5.55
N TYR A 107 -4.90 -1.27 -4.44
CA TYR A 107 -6.10 -0.68 -3.84
C TYR A 107 -6.28 0.80 -4.18
N HIS A 108 -5.40 1.40 -4.98
CA HIS A 108 -5.50 2.81 -5.37
C HIS A 108 -6.86 3.16 -5.97
N LYS A 109 -7.33 2.35 -6.93
CA LYS A 109 -8.62 2.58 -7.61
C LYS A 109 -9.80 2.38 -6.66
N VAL A 110 -9.78 1.34 -5.82
CA VAL A 110 -10.83 1.10 -4.80
C VAL A 110 -10.91 2.28 -3.82
N LYS A 111 -9.79 2.69 -3.22
CA LYS A 111 -9.72 3.86 -2.33
C LYS A 111 -10.14 5.16 -3.04
N PHE A 112 -9.82 5.33 -4.33
CA PHE A 112 -10.23 6.49 -5.13
C PHE A 112 -11.75 6.58 -5.25
N PHE A 113 -12.42 5.49 -5.66
CA PHE A 113 -13.87 5.48 -5.80
C PHE A 113 -14.58 5.64 -4.45
N GLU A 114 -14.10 4.99 -3.40
CA GLU A 114 -14.70 5.14 -2.06
C GLU A 114 -14.53 6.56 -1.52
N ARG A 115 -13.35 7.16 -1.67
CA ARG A 115 -13.13 8.58 -1.34
C ARG A 115 -14.10 9.48 -2.11
N GLN A 116 -14.26 9.25 -3.41
CA GLN A 116 -15.15 10.05 -4.25
C GLN A 116 -16.62 9.90 -3.83
N LYS A 117 -17.06 8.67 -3.52
CA LYS A 117 -18.41 8.36 -2.99
C LYS A 117 -18.65 9.09 -1.67
N LEU A 118 -17.72 9.02 -0.72
CA LEU A 118 -17.82 9.66 0.58
C LEU A 118 -17.85 11.19 0.47
N VAL A 119 -17.01 11.78 -0.37
CA VAL A 119 -17.04 13.24 -0.62
C VAL A 119 -18.38 13.68 -1.22
N ARG A 120 -18.97 12.89 -2.14
CA ARG A 120 -20.31 13.17 -2.69
C ARG A 120 -21.39 13.07 -1.60
N LEU A 121 -21.32 12.07 -0.73
CA LEU A 121 -22.24 11.91 0.41
C LEU A 121 -22.14 13.06 1.41
N ILE A 122 -20.93 13.45 1.81
CA ILE A 122 -20.69 14.59 2.72
C ILE A 122 -21.29 15.88 2.15
N LYS A 123 -21.04 16.18 0.86
CA LYS A 123 -21.65 17.34 0.20
C LYS A 123 -23.18 17.30 0.22
N ARG A 124 -23.76 16.11 0.01
CA ARG A 124 -25.21 15.91 0.03
C ARG A 124 -25.79 16.10 1.43
N PHE A 125 -25.15 15.56 2.47
CA PHE A 125 -25.60 15.74 3.86
C PHE A 125 -25.46 17.19 4.32
N LYS A 126 -24.35 17.86 3.98
CA LYS A 126 -24.19 19.31 4.20
C LYS A 126 -25.31 20.12 3.56
N ARG A 127 -25.68 19.82 2.30
CA ARG A 127 -26.80 20.51 1.63
C ARG A 127 -28.13 20.27 2.33
N LYS A 128 -28.45 19.02 2.68
CA LYS A 128 -29.69 18.69 3.41
C LYS A 128 -29.76 19.37 4.78
N LEU A 129 -28.61 19.59 5.44
CA LEU A 129 -28.55 20.28 6.72
C LEU A 129 -28.79 21.79 6.61
N LEU A 130 -28.49 22.38 5.43
CA LEU A 130 -28.74 23.79 5.13
C LEU A 130 -30.20 24.05 4.72
N ASP A 131 -30.90 23.05 4.17
CA ASP A 131 -32.31 23.17 3.81
C ASP A 131 -33.17 23.41 5.07
N SER A 132 -33.76 24.60 5.18
CA SER A 132 -34.49 25.10 6.35
C SER A 132 -35.79 24.35 6.65
N GLU A 133 -36.30 23.55 5.71
CA GLU A 133 -37.53 22.76 5.85
C GLU A 133 -37.31 21.40 6.55
N THR A 134 -36.09 21.09 6.98
CA THR A 134 -35.80 19.82 7.63
C THR A 134 -36.35 19.78 9.05
N SER A 135 -37.25 18.82 9.31
CA SER A 135 -37.77 18.58 10.66
C SER A 135 -36.63 18.21 11.61
N SER A 136 -36.74 18.60 12.89
CA SER A 136 -35.71 18.36 13.93
C SER A 136 -35.20 16.90 13.95
N LYS A 137 -36.09 15.91 13.79
CA LYS A 137 -35.73 14.48 13.70
C LYS A 137 -34.88 14.14 12.47
N LYS A 138 -35.20 14.72 11.30
CA LYS A 138 -34.42 14.50 10.07
C LYS A 138 -33.06 15.19 10.17
N ARG A 139 -33.00 16.36 10.82
CA ARG A 139 -31.78 17.11 11.06
C ARG A 139 -30.77 16.31 11.87
N SER A 140 -31.17 15.77 13.03
CA SER A 140 -30.33 14.91 13.86
C SER A 140 -29.81 13.69 13.08
N LYS A 141 -30.68 13.03 12.29
CA LYS A 141 -30.27 11.90 11.45
C LYS A 141 -29.23 12.29 10.38
N HIS A 142 -29.35 13.48 9.77
CA HIS A 142 -28.37 13.97 8.80
C HIS A 142 -27.05 14.39 9.44
N GLU A 143 -27.07 14.88 10.68
CA GLU A 143 -25.86 15.17 11.47
C GLU A 143 -25.10 13.88 11.82
N GLU A 144 -25.81 12.82 12.20
CA GLU A 144 -25.24 11.47 12.42
C GLU A 144 -24.64 10.89 11.13
N GLU A 145 -25.41 10.89 10.03
CA GLU A 145 -24.93 10.42 8.71
C GLU A 145 -23.71 11.21 8.21
N LEU A 146 -23.65 12.51 8.52
CA LEU A 146 -22.51 13.37 8.18
C LEU A 146 -21.26 12.98 8.99
N LEU A 147 -21.42 12.73 10.30
CA LEU A 147 -20.35 12.28 11.17
C LEU A 147 -19.81 10.91 10.74
N ASP A 148 -20.69 9.96 10.43
CA ASP A 148 -20.30 8.64 9.93
C ASP A 148 -19.53 8.74 8.61
N ALA A 149 -19.99 9.57 7.68
CA ALA A 149 -19.31 9.77 6.40
C ALA A 149 -17.91 10.39 6.58
N ARG A 150 -17.70 11.24 7.59
CA ARG A 150 -16.39 11.82 7.93
C ARG A 150 -15.44 10.79 8.54
N ILE A 151 -15.94 9.96 9.45
CA ILE A 151 -15.18 8.84 10.02
C ILE A 151 -14.72 7.89 8.90
N MET A 152 -15.66 7.50 8.03
CA MET A 152 -15.36 6.67 6.86
C MET A 152 -14.34 7.32 5.92
N LEU A 153 -14.43 8.63 5.69
CA LEU A 153 -13.49 9.34 4.82
C LEU A 153 -12.07 9.32 5.42
N ASN A 154 -11.95 9.58 6.73
CA ASN A 154 -10.68 9.48 7.45
C ASN A 154 -10.10 8.06 7.40
N TYR A 155 -10.95 7.03 7.50
CA TYR A 155 -10.55 5.65 7.29
C TYR A 155 -9.90 5.45 5.92
N VAL A 156 -10.53 5.89 4.83
CA VAL A 156 -9.96 5.73 3.47
C VAL A 156 -8.61 6.44 3.32
N LEU A 157 -8.48 7.64 3.90
CA LEU A 157 -7.28 8.49 3.78
C LEU A 157 -6.08 7.95 4.55
N HIS A 158 -6.28 7.49 5.78
CA HIS A 158 -5.20 7.11 6.70
C HIS A 158 -5.01 5.58 6.83
N TYR A 159 -5.67 4.79 5.97
CA TYR A 159 -5.50 3.33 5.98
C TYR A 159 -4.09 2.92 5.51
N PRO A 160 -3.35 2.12 6.30
CA PRO A 160 -1.97 1.76 6.00
C PRO A 160 -1.84 0.92 4.74
N ASN A 161 -0.90 1.29 3.87
CA ASN A 161 -0.60 0.50 2.67
C ASN A 161 0.17 -0.80 2.99
N THR A 162 0.61 -1.01 4.23
CA THR A 162 1.21 -2.28 4.67
C THR A 162 0.18 -3.41 4.79
N GLN A 163 -1.11 -3.09 4.92
CA GLN A 163 -2.19 -4.06 5.13
C GLN A 163 -3.14 -4.13 3.93
N LYS A 164 -3.90 -5.22 3.83
CA LYS A 164 -4.94 -5.40 2.81
C LYS A 164 -6.14 -4.52 3.12
N TYR A 165 -6.45 -3.57 2.24
CA TYR A 165 -7.61 -2.71 2.35
C TYR A 165 -8.92 -3.49 2.51
N ILE A 166 -9.80 -3.02 3.40
CA ILE A 166 -11.14 -3.58 3.62
C ILE A 166 -12.15 -2.55 3.09
N SER A 167 -12.76 -2.86 1.95
CA SER A 167 -13.72 -1.96 1.28
C SER A 167 -14.93 -1.64 2.16
N LEU A 168 -15.32 -0.36 2.20
CA LEU A 168 -16.50 0.12 2.91
C LEU A 168 -17.80 -0.13 2.11
N PHE A 169 -17.69 -0.12 0.78
CA PHE A 169 -18.78 -0.35 -0.16
C PHE A 169 -18.56 -1.70 -0.88
N PRO A 170 -18.80 -2.85 -0.21
CA PRO A 170 -18.67 -4.13 -0.88
C PRO A 170 -19.62 -4.15 -2.08
N SER A 171 -19.10 -4.53 -3.25
CA SER A 171 -19.94 -4.74 -4.43
C SER A 171 -20.88 -5.90 -4.11
N ASN A 172 -22.13 -5.59 -3.82
CA ASN A 172 -23.15 -6.62 -3.84
C ASN A 172 -23.22 -7.09 -5.29
N PRO A 173 -23.21 -8.40 -5.58
CA PRO A 173 -23.31 -8.90 -6.96
C PRO A 173 -24.60 -8.45 -7.66
N ASN A 174 -25.56 -7.90 -6.91
CA ASN A 174 -26.82 -7.36 -7.40
C ASN A 174 -26.79 -5.83 -7.66
N GLN A 175 -25.67 -5.15 -7.37
CA GLN A 175 -25.46 -3.75 -7.74
C GLN A 175 -24.50 -3.74 -8.93
N THR A 176 -25.07 -3.86 -10.13
CA THR A 176 -24.33 -3.67 -11.37
C THR A 176 -23.75 -2.26 -11.40
N GLU A 177 -22.52 -2.14 -11.90
CA GLU A 177 -21.72 -0.91 -12.00
C GLU A 177 -22.30 0.11 -13.01
N ASP A 178 -23.58 -0.02 -13.37
CA ASP A 178 -24.29 0.75 -14.40
C ASP A 178 -25.10 1.95 -13.83
N GLU A 179 -25.01 2.25 -12.53
CA GLU A 179 -25.78 3.37 -11.92
C GLU A 179 -25.24 4.79 -12.26
N ASP A 180 -24.26 4.92 -13.15
CA ASP A 180 -23.71 6.22 -13.57
C ASP A 180 -24.48 6.89 -14.74
N ASP A 181 -25.50 6.26 -15.37
CA ASP A 181 -26.16 6.82 -16.57
C ASP A 181 -27.72 6.89 -16.61
N ASP A 182 -28.47 6.60 -15.54
CA ASP A 182 -29.96 6.69 -15.60
C ASP A 182 -30.57 7.92 -14.90
N ASP A 183 -31.24 8.75 -15.69
CA ASP A 183 -32.05 9.95 -15.34
C ASP A 183 -33.39 9.59 -14.66
N ASP A 184 -33.37 8.77 -13.60
CA ASP A 184 -34.56 8.53 -12.76
C ASP A 184 -34.35 9.14 -11.36
N SER A 185 -35.08 10.23 -11.11
CA SER A 185 -34.97 11.13 -9.97
C SER A 185 -35.59 10.61 -8.67
N SER A 186 -36.07 9.35 -8.65
CA SER A 186 -36.87 8.81 -7.55
C SER A 186 -36.10 8.04 -6.47
N LYS A 187 -34.87 7.56 -6.74
CA LYS A 187 -34.04 6.84 -5.74
C LYS A 187 -32.69 7.52 -5.53
N PRO A 188 -32.23 7.67 -4.28
CA PRO A 188 -30.91 8.23 -4.04
C PRO A 188 -29.82 7.23 -4.50
N LYS A 189 -29.21 7.51 -5.65
CA LYS A 189 -28.12 6.76 -6.34
C LYS A 189 -26.90 6.38 -5.48
N LEU A 190 -26.81 6.89 -4.25
CA LEU A 190 -25.73 6.56 -3.33
C LEU A 190 -26.25 6.67 -1.90
N LYS A 191 -26.20 5.55 -1.17
CA LYS A 191 -26.54 5.45 0.26
C LYS A 191 -25.27 5.18 1.06
N LEU A 192 -25.19 5.77 2.26
CA LEU A 192 -24.12 5.46 3.21
C LEU A 192 -24.35 4.04 3.74
N PRO A 193 -23.33 3.17 3.76
CA PRO A 193 -23.48 1.83 4.31
C PRO A 193 -23.68 1.93 5.83
N PRO A 194 -24.64 1.21 6.42
CA PRO A 194 -24.91 1.27 7.86
C PRO A 194 -23.83 0.48 8.63
N LEU A 195 -22.65 1.09 8.81
CA LEU A 195 -21.50 0.45 9.45
C LEU A 195 -21.26 0.92 10.89
N LEU A 196 -21.74 2.11 11.28
CA LEU A 196 -21.58 2.66 12.62
C LEU A 196 -22.92 2.85 13.33
N HIS A 197 -23.94 3.30 12.59
CA HIS A 197 -25.29 3.52 13.12
C HIS A 197 -26.34 2.63 12.42
N PRO A 198 -27.24 1.96 13.18
CA PRO A 198 -27.25 1.86 14.65
C PRO A 198 -26.02 1.13 15.19
N VAL A 199 -25.61 1.44 16.43
CA VAL A 199 -24.47 0.76 17.07
C VAL A 199 -24.82 -0.72 17.20
N PRO A 200 -24.05 -1.63 16.57
CA PRO A 200 -24.35 -3.06 16.65
C PRO A 200 -24.24 -3.53 18.10
N SER A 201 -25.19 -4.35 18.51
CA SER A 201 -25.13 -5.04 19.81
C SER A 201 -23.88 -5.94 19.88
N THR A 202 -23.45 -6.26 21.10
CA THR A 202 -22.30 -7.15 21.32
C THR A 202 -22.50 -8.50 20.62
N GLU A 203 -23.72 -9.05 20.64
CA GLU A 203 -24.06 -10.30 19.96
C GLU A 203 -23.97 -10.20 18.43
N GLU A 204 -24.38 -9.07 17.85
CA GLU A 204 -24.27 -8.86 16.41
C GLU A 204 -22.80 -8.77 16.00
N CYS A 205 -21.98 -8.07 16.78
CA CYS A 205 -20.53 -7.97 16.57
C CYS A 205 -19.83 -9.34 16.56
N GLU A 206 -20.30 -10.29 17.38
CA GLU A 206 -19.78 -11.65 17.44
C GLU A 206 -20.23 -12.53 16.27
N LYS A 207 -21.47 -12.31 15.77
CA LYS A 207 -22.04 -13.03 14.62
C LYS A 207 -21.46 -12.55 13.28
N MET A 208 -20.78 -11.40 13.23
CA MET A 208 -20.23 -10.85 11.99
C MET A 208 -19.02 -11.64 11.46
N ASP A 209 -18.89 -11.70 10.13
CA ASP A 209 -17.71 -12.23 9.47
C ASP A 209 -16.42 -11.54 9.93
N LYS A 210 -15.30 -12.28 10.01
CA LYS A 210 -13.97 -11.76 10.35
C LYS A 210 -13.62 -10.42 9.67
N PRO A 211 -13.74 -10.25 8.34
CA PRO A 211 -13.46 -8.97 7.67
C PRO A 211 -14.43 -7.85 8.06
N THR A 212 -15.68 -8.16 8.35
CA THR A 212 -16.72 -7.20 8.73
C THR A 212 -16.47 -6.69 10.14
N LYS A 213 -16.15 -7.60 11.08
CA LYS A 213 -15.72 -7.25 12.43
C LYS A 213 -14.48 -6.37 12.41
N ARG A 214 -13.44 -6.76 11.65
CA ARG A 214 -12.22 -5.96 11.51
C ARG A 214 -12.49 -4.57 10.93
N ARG A 215 -13.44 -4.43 9.99
CA ARG A 215 -13.85 -3.14 9.43
C ARG A 215 -14.46 -2.26 10.51
N TYR A 216 -15.38 -2.81 11.31
CA TYR A 216 -16.01 -2.11 12.41
C TYR A 216 -14.97 -1.63 13.44
N ASP A 217 -14.05 -2.51 13.85
CA ASP A 217 -12.97 -2.17 14.79
C ASP A 217 -12.12 -0.99 14.28
N LEU A 218 -11.75 -1.02 12.99
CA LEU A 218 -10.97 0.06 12.36
C LEU A 218 -11.75 1.37 12.31
N LEU A 219 -13.06 1.32 12.07
CA LEU A 219 -13.91 2.52 12.07
C LEU A 219 -14.04 3.10 13.49
N LEU A 220 -14.16 2.26 14.51
CA LEU A 220 -14.14 2.71 15.90
C LEU A 220 -12.80 3.32 16.29
N GLU A 221 -11.69 2.72 15.86
CA GLU A 221 -10.34 3.28 16.02
C GLU A 221 -10.24 4.65 15.33
N THR A 222 -10.76 4.80 14.12
CA THR A 222 -10.78 6.11 13.45
C THR A 222 -11.62 7.15 14.17
N LYS A 223 -12.76 6.76 14.73
CA LYS A 223 -13.61 7.65 15.54
C LYS A 223 -12.86 8.13 16.77
N ARG A 224 -12.22 7.21 17.50
CA ARG A 224 -11.38 7.52 18.65
C ARG A 224 -10.23 8.47 18.28
N LEU A 225 -9.54 8.22 17.16
CA LEU A 225 -8.46 9.08 16.69
C LEU A 225 -8.94 10.50 16.29
N MET A 226 -10.19 10.63 15.81
CA MET A 226 -10.81 11.93 15.57
C MET A 226 -11.16 12.66 16.87
N GLU A 227 -11.68 11.94 17.87
CA GLU A 227 -11.97 12.49 19.21
C GLU A 227 -10.68 12.93 19.93
N GLU A 228 -9.61 12.15 19.81
CA GLU A 228 -8.26 12.48 20.30
C GLU A 228 -7.59 13.62 19.49
N SER A 229 -8.26 14.20 18.49
CA SER A 229 -7.74 15.26 17.61
C SER A 229 -6.45 14.90 16.84
N LYS A 230 -6.10 13.61 16.76
CA LYS A 230 -4.99 13.09 15.93
C LYS A 230 -5.38 13.08 14.45
N LEU A 231 -6.66 12.89 14.17
CA LEU A 231 -7.26 13.01 12.84
C LEU A 231 -8.16 14.25 12.79
N LYS A 232 -8.31 14.80 11.58
CA LYS A 232 -9.10 16.01 11.36
C LYS A 232 -10.60 15.70 11.45
N SER A 233 -11.35 16.60 12.08
CA SER A 233 -12.81 16.50 12.17
C SER A 233 -13.51 16.68 10.82
N GLU A 234 -12.97 17.53 9.94
CA GLU A 234 -13.50 17.81 8.60
C GLU A 234 -12.50 17.49 7.48
N PRO A 235 -12.24 16.20 7.19
CA PRO A 235 -11.26 15.79 6.19
C PRO A 235 -11.57 16.27 4.77
N GLU A 236 -12.83 16.59 4.45
CA GLU A 236 -13.24 17.03 3.11
C GLU A 236 -12.62 18.37 2.66
N THR A 237 -12.19 19.21 3.60
CA THR A 237 -11.69 20.57 3.32
C THR A 237 -10.28 20.56 2.74
N ASP A 238 -9.44 19.65 3.21
CA ASP A 238 -8.01 19.59 2.85
C ASP A 238 -7.74 18.82 1.56
N LEU A 239 -8.69 17.99 1.11
CA LEU A 239 -8.55 17.24 -0.14
C LEU A 239 -8.29 18.13 -1.36
N LYS A 240 -8.68 19.40 -1.31
CA LYS A 240 -8.50 20.37 -2.40
C LYS A 240 -7.08 20.96 -2.48
N LYS A 241 -6.24 20.82 -1.44
CA LYS A 241 -4.90 21.44 -1.42
C LYS A 241 -3.80 20.57 -2.07
N GLY A 242 -4.11 19.35 -2.52
CA GLY A 242 -3.10 18.35 -2.91
C GLY A 242 -2.89 18.11 -4.41
N GLN A 243 -3.39 18.96 -5.32
CA GLN A 243 -3.17 18.79 -6.76
C GLN A 243 -1.87 19.47 -7.20
N VAL A 244 -0.74 18.87 -6.82
CA VAL A 244 0.58 19.18 -7.41
C VAL A 244 1.01 17.92 -8.17
N ASP A 245 1.28 18.05 -9.47
CA ASP A 245 1.84 17.00 -10.34
C ASP A 245 1.04 15.70 -10.53
N GLY A 246 -0.30 15.76 -10.46
CA GLY A 246 -1.16 14.65 -10.90
C GLY A 246 -1.16 13.39 -10.02
N VAL A 247 -0.41 13.39 -8.91
CA VAL A 247 -0.39 12.32 -7.91
C VAL A 247 -1.10 12.83 -6.67
N VAL A 248 -2.25 12.22 -6.33
CA VAL A 248 -2.90 12.46 -5.03
C VAL A 248 -2.01 11.86 -3.95
N VAL A 249 -1.09 12.66 -3.42
CA VAL A 249 -0.29 12.33 -2.26
C VAL A 249 -1.24 12.33 -1.07
N GLY A 250 -1.42 11.18 -0.44
CA GLY A 250 -2.21 11.06 0.78
C GLY A 250 -1.64 12.02 1.83
N LEU A 251 -2.48 12.97 2.26
CA LEU A 251 -2.19 13.89 3.34
C LEU A 251 -2.11 13.09 4.66
N GLY A 252 -0.94 13.10 5.31
CA GLY A 252 -0.75 12.64 6.69
C GLY A 252 -0.13 11.24 6.81
N ALA A 253 1.20 11.17 6.63
CA ALA A 253 1.99 9.93 6.77
C ALA A 253 2.22 9.50 8.24
N ASP A 254 1.88 10.34 9.22
CA ASP A 254 2.30 10.13 10.61
C ASP A 254 1.32 9.29 11.44
N VAL A 255 0.03 9.27 11.06
CA VAL A 255 -1.00 8.50 11.77
C VAL A 255 -1.52 7.39 10.85
N GLN A 256 -1.24 6.14 11.21
CA GLN A 256 -1.69 4.98 10.46
C GLN A 256 -2.66 4.16 11.31
N ILE A 257 -3.88 3.96 10.79
CA ILE A 257 -4.96 3.24 11.50
C ILE A 257 -4.69 1.73 11.47
N GLY A 258 -4.90 1.02 12.57
CA GLY A 258 -4.80 -0.44 12.62
C GLY A 258 -3.37 -0.98 12.70
N LEU A 259 -2.40 -0.11 12.93
CA LEU A 259 -1.02 -0.47 13.30
C LEU A 259 -0.78 -0.56 14.81
N GLY A 260 -1.84 -0.39 15.61
CA GLY A 260 -1.82 -0.56 17.07
C GLY A 260 -1.16 -1.86 17.52
N ASP A 261 -0.21 -1.69 18.45
CA ASP A 261 0.41 -2.60 19.42
C ASP A 261 0.89 -3.97 18.95
N LYS A 262 0.95 -4.27 17.65
CA LYS A 262 1.65 -5.49 17.21
C LYS A 262 3.16 -5.42 17.47
N LYS A 263 3.73 -4.22 17.63
CA LYS A 263 5.11 -4.08 18.11
C LYS A 263 5.21 -4.41 19.60
N GLU A 264 4.31 -3.91 20.43
CA GLU A 264 4.31 -4.17 21.88
C GLU A 264 3.95 -5.63 22.19
N ALA A 265 2.94 -6.20 21.54
CA ALA A 265 2.56 -7.61 21.72
C ALA A 265 3.68 -8.58 21.34
N LYS A 266 4.54 -8.20 20.38
CA LYS A 266 5.70 -9.02 19.97
C LYS A 266 6.93 -8.77 20.85
N GLN A 267 7.07 -7.59 21.45
CA GLN A 267 8.11 -7.29 22.45
C GLN A 267 7.80 -7.98 23.78
N ASN A 268 6.56 -7.91 24.26
CA ASN A 268 6.10 -8.58 25.47
C ASN A 268 6.16 -10.11 25.34
N ALA A 269 5.84 -10.66 24.15
CA ALA A 269 5.97 -12.10 23.90
C ALA A 269 7.43 -12.58 23.75
N ALA A 270 8.37 -11.70 23.40
CA ALA A 270 9.79 -12.04 23.29
C ALA A 270 10.55 -11.86 24.61
N GLN A 271 10.06 -11.02 25.52
CA GLN A 271 10.62 -10.85 26.87
C GLN A 271 10.11 -11.90 27.87
N GLY A 272 9.01 -12.60 27.57
CA GLY A 272 8.42 -13.61 28.47
C GLY A 272 8.98 -15.04 28.35
N THR A 273 10.05 -15.28 27.60
CA THR A 273 10.54 -16.66 27.29
C THR A 273 12.06 -16.84 27.38
N GLY A 274 12.77 -16.17 28.29
CA GLY A 274 14.23 -16.32 28.33
C GLY A 274 14.93 -15.71 29.54
N GLU A 275 14.58 -16.14 30.74
CA GLU A 275 15.40 -15.93 31.95
C GLU A 275 15.27 -17.20 32.83
N GLU A 276 15.86 -18.31 32.38
CA GLU A 276 16.36 -19.35 33.27
C GLU A 276 17.87 -19.12 33.34
N GLU A 277 18.30 -18.49 34.44
CA GLU A 277 19.70 -18.27 34.78
C GLU A 277 20.33 -19.64 35.07
N ASP A 278 21.03 -20.21 34.09
CA ASP A 278 21.86 -21.40 34.26
C ASP A 278 23.09 -21.05 35.11
N ASP A 279 22.99 -21.32 36.41
CA ASP A 279 24.06 -21.43 37.41
C ASP A 279 25.08 -22.53 37.03
N PHE A 280 25.87 -22.31 35.97
CA PHE A 280 26.76 -23.33 35.39
C PHE A 280 28.25 -23.24 35.80
N PHE A 281 28.63 -22.41 36.77
CA PHE A 281 30.03 -22.34 37.23
C PHE A 281 30.19 -22.61 38.72
N GLU A 282 30.01 -23.87 39.10
CA GLU A 282 30.52 -24.42 40.36
C GLU A 282 31.36 -25.67 40.04
N SER A 283 32.64 -25.47 39.67
CA SER A 283 33.68 -26.49 39.82
C SER A 283 35.08 -25.88 39.84
N GLY A 284 35.64 -25.86 41.06
CA GLY A 284 37.01 -26.29 41.38
C GLY A 284 38.20 -25.48 40.83
N ASP A 285 38.79 -24.64 41.67
CA ASP A 285 40.24 -24.48 41.80
C ASP A 285 40.57 -23.75 43.12
N GLU A 286 40.84 -24.53 44.18
CA GLU A 286 41.89 -24.37 45.22
C GLU A 286 41.71 -25.39 46.37
#